data_AF-A0A9W9SKI0-F1
#
_entry.id   AF-A0A9W9SKI0-F1
#
_cell.length_a   1.000
_cell.length_b   1.000
_cell.length_c   1.000
_cell.angle_alpha   90.00
_cell.angle_beta   90.00
_cell.angle_gamma   90.00
#
_symmetry.space_group_name_H-M   'P 1'
#
loop_
_entity.id
_entity.type
_entity.pdbx_description
1 polymer ?
#
loop_
_entity_poly.entity_id
_entity_poly.type
_entity_poly.pdbx_seq_one_letter_code
_entity_poly.pdbx_strand_id
1 'polypeptide(L)'
;MKALGPFFSTEEYFRVVRQPGSGYFFDSPAHTDSKSGAFNSPIVLLSVGDFYIGVNSISEDETFLAECFEAKGHADLGIIVRNGRLIHRFRFCSGYDLADWEGFLGLFAGLLRALGFTGDFHWETWKAEALERYEDDHRLQRVIAMYT
;
A
#
# COMPACT_ATOMS: atom_id res chain seq x y z
N MET A 1 30.13 -8.75 -4.36
CA MET A 1 29.51 -9.94 -3.73
C MET A 1 29.58 -9.77 -2.22
N LYS A 2 28.56 -9.17 -1.61
CA LYS A 2 28.43 -9.00 -0.15
C LYS A 2 27.14 -9.72 0.27
N ALA A 3 27.28 -10.52 1.32
CA ALA A 3 26.34 -11.53 1.77
C ALA A 3 24.94 -10.98 2.05
N LEU A 4 23.93 -11.69 1.56
CA LEU A 4 22.54 -11.60 2.00
C LEU A 4 22.51 -12.07 3.47
N GLY A 5 22.03 -11.19 4.36
CA GLY A 5 21.75 -11.51 5.76
C GLY A 5 20.61 -12.54 5.89
N PRO A 6 20.41 -13.12 7.08
CA PRO A 6 19.60 -14.31 7.25
C PRO A 6 18.14 -14.05 6.91
N PHE A 7 17.54 -14.98 6.17
CA PHE A 7 16.11 -15.08 5.95
C PHE A 7 15.38 -15.06 7.30
N PHE A 8 14.55 -14.04 7.53
CA PHE A 8 13.62 -14.05 8.66
C PHE A 8 12.56 -15.12 8.40
N SER A 9 12.49 -16.12 9.26
CA SER A 9 11.42 -17.12 9.18
C SER A 9 10.09 -16.49 9.60
N THR A 10 8.96 -17.07 9.18
CA THR A 10 7.62 -16.62 9.60
C THR A 10 7.46 -16.61 11.12
N GLU A 11 8.15 -17.51 11.84
CA GLU A 11 8.19 -17.51 13.32
C GLU A 11 8.96 -16.31 13.90
N GLU A 12 9.99 -15.84 13.20
CA GLU A 12 10.82 -14.72 13.64
C GLU A 12 10.07 -13.38 13.52
N TYR A 13 9.20 -13.25 12.49
CA TYR A 13 8.22 -12.16 12.40
C TYR A 13 7.33 -12.09 13.65
N PHE A 14 6.76 -13.22 14.08
CA PHE A 14 5.93 -13.26 15.29
C PHE A 14 6.73 -13.05 16.59
N ARG A 15 8.06 -13.22 16.56
CA ARG A 15 8.94 -13.05 17.72
C ARG A 15 9.38 -11.60 17.92
N VAL A 16 9.63 -10.86 16.84
CA VAL A 16 9.95 -9.42 16.89
C VAL A 16 8.76 -8.60 17.42
N VAL A 17 7.54 -9.01 17.10
CA VAL A 17 6.29 -8.39 17.60
C VAL A 17 6.07 -8.63 19.12
N ARG A 18 6.84 -9.52 19.76
CA ARG A 18 6.63 -9.94 21.16
C ARG A 18 7.59 -9.35 22.20
N GLN A 19 8.51 -8.45 21.85
CA GLN A 19 9.43 -7.89 22.85
C GLN A 19 8.85 -6.64 23.55
N PRO A 20 8.62 -6.67 24.88
CA PRO A 20 8.18 -5.49 25.62
C PRO A 20 9.40 -4.65 26.01
N GLY A 21 9.40 -3.35 25.66
CA GLY A 21 10.33 -2.37 26.27
C GLY A 21 10.96 -1.31 25.35
N SER A 22 10.73 -1.31 24.04
CA SER A 22 11.00 -0.12 23.22
C SER A 22 9.73 0.75 23.24
N GLY A 23 9.86 2.07 23.38
CA GLY A 23 8.75 3.03 23.52
C GLY A 23 7.79 3.16 22.32
N TYR A 24 7.66 2.12 21.49
CA TYR A 24 6.61 1.97 20.50
C TYR A 24 5.44 1.26 21.18
N PHE A 25 4.43 2.03 21.54
CA PHE A 25 3.17 1.52 22.07
C PHE A 25 2.44 0.76 20.95
N PHE A 26 2.67 -0.56 20.84
CA PHE A 26 1.75 -1.48 20.17
C PHE A 26 1.17 -2.44 21.20
N ASP A 27 0.45 -1.87 22.17
CA ASP A 27 -0.58 -2.62 22.87
C ASP A 27 -1.79 -2.70 21.92
N SER A 28 -1.96 -3.83 21.26
CA SER A 28 -3.31 -4.27 20.94
C SER A 28 -3.41 -5.79 21.10
N PRO A 29 -4.37 -6.29 21.91
CA PRO A 29 -4.76 -7.69 21.85
C PRO A 29 -5.22 -7.98 20.42
N ALA A 30 -5.08 -9.25 19.97
CA ALA A 30 -5.49 -9.77 18.67
C ALA A 30 -6.24 -8.75 17.79
N HIS A 31 -5.50 -8.01 16.96
CA HIS A 31 -6.09 -6.99 16.10
C HIS A 31 -7.07 -7.69 15.15
N THR A 32 -8.35 -7.60 15.44
CA THR A 32 -9.41 -8.05 14.54
C THR A 32 -9.50 -7.03 13.41
N ASP A 33 -9.01 -7.39 12.24
CA ASP A 33 -9.26 -6.65 11.01
C ASP A 33 -10.34 -7.38 10.20
N SER A 34 -10.89 -6.70 9.22
CA SER A 34 -11.54 -7.33 8.08
C SER A 34 -10.63 -8.40 7.48
N LYS A 35 -11.24 -9.43 6.85
CA LYS A 35 -10.50 -10.47 6.14
C LYS A 35 -9.51 -9.90 5.13
N SER A 36 -9.92 -8.87 4.38
CA SER A 36 -9.08 -8.19 3.40
C SER A 36 -7.94 -7.40 4.03
N GLY A 37 -8.11 -6.86 5.24
CA GLY A 37 -7.03 -6.19 5.96
C GLY A 37 -6.02 -7.16 6.58
N ALA A 38 -6.51 -8.27 7.15
CA ALA A 38 -5.67 -9.28 7.79
C ALA A 38 -4.86 -10.15 6.81
N PHE A 39 -5.43 -10.46 5.64
CA PHE A 39 -4.82 -11.33 4.64
C PHE A 39 -4.38 -10.59 3.37
N ASN A 40 -4.29 -9.25 3.43
CA ASN A 40 -3.65 -8.48 2.38
C ASN A 40 -2.21 -8.99 2.17
N SER A 41 -1.68 -8.82 0.96
CA SER A 41 -0.25 -8.91 0.65
C SER A 41 0.57 -8.23 1.77
N PRO A 42 1.51 -8.92 2.43
CA PRO A 42 2.38 -8.29 3.41
C PRO A 42 3.34 -7.29 2.75
N ILE A 43 3.53 -6.11 3.36
CA ILE A 43 4.41 -5.04 2.82
C ILE A 43 5.82 -5.55 2.55
N VAL A 44 6.33 -6.49 3.36
CA VAL A 44 7.67 -7.08 3.21
C VAL A 44 7.84 -7.87 1.90
N LEU A 45 6.76 -8.31 1.25
CA LEU A 45 6.81 -9.04 -0.01
C LEU A 45 6.73 -8.13 -1.23
N LEU A 46 6.53 -6.81 -1.03
CA LEU A 46 6.47 -5.87 -2.14
C LEU A 46 7.85 -5.69 -2.76
N SER A 47 7.91 -5.69 -4.10
CA SER A 47 9.04 -5.11 -4.82
C SER A 47 9.06 -3.61 -4.53
N VAL A 48 9.94 -3.18 -3.64
CA VAL A 48 9.99 -1.79 -3.13
C VAL A 48 10.19 -0.81 -4.29
N GLY A 49 11.18 -1.05 -5.15
CA GLY A 49 11.47 -0.17 -6.29
C GLY A 49 10.27 -0.02 -7.22
N ASP A 50 9.70 -1.15 -7.67
CA ASP A 50 8.54 -1.17 -8.56
C ASP A 50 7.31 -0.50 -7.93
N PHE A 51 7.11 -0.72 -6.63
CA PHE A 51 5.99 -0.15 -5.90
C PHE A 51 6.04 1.39 -5.90
N TYR A 52 7.21 1.96 -5.58
CA TYR A 52 7.46 3.41 -5.52
C TYR A 52 7.37 4.09 -6.90
N ILE A 53 7.82 3.44 -7.98
CA ILE A 53 7.64 3.99 -9.35
C ILE A 53 6.23 3.75 -9.91
N GLY A 54 5.34 3.15 -9.13
CA GLY A 54 3.92 3.05 -9.46
C GLY A 54 3.52 1.83 -10.31
N VAL A 55 4.28 0.73 -10.26
CA VAL A 55 3.96 -0.55 -10.95
C VAL A 55 2.90 -1.34 -10.18
N ASN A 56 1.85 -1.78 -10.90
CA ASN A 56 0.69 -2.45 -10.31
C ASN A 56 0.75 -3.98 -10.29
N SER A 57 1.72 -4.60 -10.97
CA SER A 57 1.90 -6.05 -10.92
C SER A 57 2.49 -6.49 -9.59
N ILE A 58 1.89 -7.49 -8.95
CA ILE A 58 2.43 -8.12 -7.73
C ILE A 58 3.82 -8.76 -7.98
N SER A 59 4.63 -8.88 -6.94
CA SER A 59 5.94 -9.56 -7.00
C SER A 59 5.80 -11.08 -7.11
N GLU A 60 6.91 -11.76 -7.37
CA GLU A 60 6.98 -13.23 -7.29
C GLU A 60 6.67 -13.74 -5.88
N ASP A 61 7.15 -13.05 -4.84
CA ASP A 61 6.89 -13.42 -3.44
C ASP A 61 5.41 -13.30 -3.06
N GLU A 62 4.74 -12.24 -3.51
CA GLU A 62 3.29 -12.07 -3.35
C GLU A 62 2.51 -13.14 -4.11
N THR A 63 2.98 -13.47 -5.32
CA THR A 63 2.38 -14.53 -6.15
C THR A 63 2.50 -15.88 -5.45
N PHE A 64 3.67 -16.20 -4.92
CA PHE A 64 3.92 -17.42 -4.16
C PHE A 64 3.03 -17.52 -2.91
N LEU A 65 2.85 -16.42 -2.17
CA LEU A 65 1.95 -16.41 -1.02
C LEU A 65 0.50 -16.69 -1.42
N ALA A 66 0.02 -16.07 -2.52
CA ALA A 66 -1.34 -16.30 -3.02
C ALA A 66 -1.56 -17.77 -3.42
N GLU A 67 -0.59 -18.36 -4.13
CA GLU A 67 -0.60 -19.78 -4.51
C GLU A 67 -0.58 -20.72 -3.30
N CYS A 68 0.15 -20.36 -2.23
CA CYS A 68 0.14 -21.12 -0.98
C CYS A 68 -1.26 -21.16 -0.33
N PHE A 69 -2.02 -20.06 -0.39
CA PHE A 69 -3.40 -20.05 0.10
C PHE A 69 -4.32 -20.88 -0.78
N GLU A 70 -4.21 -20.74 -2.10
CA GLU A 70 -4.98 -21.48 -3.09
C GLU A 70 -4.76 -23.00 -2.94
N ALA A 71 -3.51 -23.45 -2.80
CA ALA A 71 -3.14 -24.85 -2.59
C ALA A 71 -3.71 -25.45 -1.29
N LYS A 72 -4.00 -24.59 -0.30
CA LYS A 72 -4.64 -24.98 0.98
C LYS A 72 -6.16 -24.93 0.93
N GLY A 73 -6.76 -24.69 -0.23
CA GLY A 73 -8.21 -24.59 -0.42
C GLY A 73 -8.79 -23.22 -0.09
N HIS A 74 -7.95 -22.20 0.06
CA HIS A 74 -8.34 -20.82 0.39
C HIS A 74 -8.11 -19.88 -0.79
N ALA A 75 -8.75 -20.16 -1.93
CA ALA A 75 -8.61 -19.36 -3.15
C ALA A 75 -9.05 -17.89 -2.96
N ASP A 76 -10.02 -17.67 -2.08
CA ASP A 76 -10.47 -16.34 -1.65
C ASP A 76 -9.36 -15.51 -0.97
N LEU A 77 -8.51 -16.15 -0.15
CA LEU A 77 -7.34 -15.49 0.43
C LEU A 77 -6.27 -15.19 -0.62
N GLY A 78 -6.07 -16.09 -1.59
CA GLY A 78 -5.20 -15.83 -2.74
C GLY A 78 -5.62 -14.59 -3.53
N ILE A 79 -6.93 -14.45 -3.79
CA ILE A 79 -7.51 -13.26 -4.43
C ILE A 79 -7.26 -12.00 -3.59
N ILE A 80 -7.41 -12.06 -2.27
CA ILE A 80 -7.15 -10.93 -1.38
C ILE A 80 -5.68 -10.49 -1.46
N VAL A 81 -4.73 -11.42 -1.45
CA VAL A 81 -3.30 -11.11 -1.60
C VAL A 81 -3.05 -10.42 -2.94
N ARG A 82 -3.57 -10.99 -4.04
CA ARG A 82 -3.38 -10.46 -5.41
C ARG A 82 -3.96 -9.04 -5.58
N ASN A 83 -5.10 -8.77 -4.95
CA ASN A 83 -5.77 -7.45 -5.00
C ASN A 83 -5.25 -6.47 -3.93
N GLY A 84 -4.39 -6.95 -3.05
CA GLY A 84 -3.91 -6.24 -1.89
C GLY A 84 -3.18 -4.93 -2.17
N ARG A 85 -2.56 -4.84 -3.34
CA ARG A 85 -1.77 -3.71 -3.78
C ARG A 85 -2.56 -2.40 -3.85
N LEU A 86 -3.84 -2.44 -4.23
CA LEU A 86 -4.69 -1.25 -4.25
C LEU A 86 -4.82 -0.62 -2.86
N ILE A 87 -5.00 -1.46 -1.83
CA ILE A 87 -5.11 -1.02 -0.44
C ILE A 87 -3.79 -0.41 0.03
N HIS A 88 -2.65 -1.04 -0.30
CA HIS A 88 -1.33 -0.47 0.04
C HIS A 88 -1.13 0.89 -0.59
N ARG A 89 -1.44 1.04 -1.88
CA ARG A 89 -1.29 2.32 -2.57
C ARG A 89 -2.08 3.42 -1.88
N PHE A 90 -3.34 3.15 -1.53
CA PHE A 90 -4.17 4.10 -0.81
C PHE A 90 -3.56 4.48 0.56
N ARG A 91 -3.13 3.49 1.34
CA ARG A 91 -2.54 3.69 2.67
C ARG A 91 -1.23 4.48 2.60
N PHE A 92 -0.34 4.12 1.67
CA PHE A 92 0.92 4.83 1.48
C PHE A 92 0.68 6.27 1.03
N CYS A 93 -0.17 6.53 0.02
CA CYS A 93 -0.46 7.90 -0.41
C CYS A 93 -1.03 8.77 0.72
N SER A 94 -1.82 8.19 1.63
CA SER A 94 -2.46 8.92 2.73
C SER A 94 -1.51 9.27 3.89
N GLY A 95 -0.41 8.53 4.03
CA GLY A 95 0.54 8.69 5.14
C GLY A 95 1.98 8.97 4.69
N TYR A 96 2.19 9.28 3.41
CA TYR A 96 3.53 9.48 2.86
C TYR A 96 4.15 10.80 3.34
N ASP A 97 5.47 10.80 3.49
CA ASP A 97 6.21 12.03 3.75
C ASP A 97 6.31 12.86 2.47
N LEU A 98 5.63 14.01 2.45
CA LEU A 98 5.63 14.91 1.29
C LEU A 98 6.96 15.68 1.11
N ALA A 99 7.93 15.52 2.02
CA ALA A 99 9.30 15.96 1.76
C ALA A 99 9.93 15.21 0.57
N ASP A 100 9.53 13.95 0.34
CA ASP A 100 9.87 13.18 -0.87
C ASP A 100 8.76 13.31 -1.92
N TRP A 101 8.77 14.45 -2.61
CA TRP A 101 7.75 14.75 -3.62
C TRP A 101 7.80 13.78 -4.82
N GLU A 102 9.00 13.40 -5.28
CA GLU A 102 9.15 12.51 -6.43
C GLU A 102 8.61 11.10 -6.13
N GLY A 103 8.92 10.55 -4.94
CA GLY A 103 8.37 9.28 -4.49
C GLY A 103 6.84 9.34 -4.33
N PHE A 104 6.31 10.44 -3.80
CA PHE A 104 4.86 10.63 -3.72
C PHE A 104 4.19 10.59 -5.10
N LEU A 105 4.75 11.30 -6.09
CA LEU A 105 4.20 11.31 -7.45
C LEU A 105 4.14 9.91 -8.06
N GLY A 106 5.19 9.10 -7.88
CA GLY A 106 5.21 7.71 -8.35
C GLY A 106 4.12 6.85 -7.70
N LEU A 107 3.98 6.95 -6.37
CA LEU A 107 2.94 6.24 -5.61
C LEU A 107 1.54 6.64 -6.04
N PHE A 108 1.28 7.94 -6.16
CA PHE A 108 -0.01 8.51 -6.52
C PHE A 108 -0.39 8.18 -7.96
N ALA A 109 0.55 8.28 -8.90
CA ALA A 109 0.33 7.83 -10.28
C ALA A 109 -0.03 6.35 -10.35
N GLY A 110 0.65 5.51 -9.55
CA GLY A 110 0.32 4.10 -9.44
C GLY A 110 -1.09 3.86 -8.89
N LEU A 111 -1.53 4.66 -7.90
CA LEU A 111 -2.88 4.57 -7.33
C LEU A 111 -3.94 4.92 -8.38
N LEU A 112 -3.76 6.02 -9.10
CA LEU A 112 -4.67 6.42 -10.18
C LEU A 112 -4.78 5.30 -11.24
N ARG A 113 -3.66 4.74 -11.69
CA ARG A 113 -3.65 3.62 -12.64
C ARG A 113 -4.36 2.39 -12.08
N ALA A 114 -4.20 2.09 -10.79
CA ALA A 114 -4.88 0.97 -10.13
C ALA A 114 -6.41 1.18 -10.06
N LEU A 115 -6.85 2.45 -10.03
CA LEU A 115 -8.27 2.84 -10.10
C LEU A 115 -8.80 2.95 -11.54
N GLY A 116 -7.99 2.61 -12.55
CA GLY A 116 -8.39 2.62 -13.97
C GLY A 116 -8.10 3.92 -14.72
N PHE A 117 -7.30 4.83 -14.16
CA PHE A 117 -6.81 5.99 -14.92
C PHE A 117 -5.83 5.54 -16.00
N THR A 118 -6.13 5.83 -17.27
CA THR A 118 -5.32 5.41 -18.43
C THR A 118 -4.53 6.55 -19.09
N GLY A 119 -4.65 7.78 -18.58
CA GLY A 119 -3.92 8.93 -19.11
C GLY A 119 -2.47 8.99 -18.65
N ASP A 120 -1.68 9.81 -19.33
CA ASP A 120 -0.36 10.21 -18.82
C ASP A 120 -0.55 11.04 -17.55
N PHE A 121 0.15 10.66 -16.49
CA PHE A 121 0.05 11.37 -15.23
C PHE A 121 1.08 12.51 -15.17
N HIS A 122 0.57 13.74 -15.10
CA HIS A 122 1.35 14.91 -14.73
C HIS A 122 0.60 15.68 -13.63
N TRP A 123 1.29 16.01 -12.54
CA TRP A 123 0.65 16.54 -11.34
C TRP A 123 -0.15 17.81 -11.60
N GLU A 124 0.44 18.81 -12.26
CA GLU A 124 -0.23 20.10 -12.47
C GLU A 124 -1.47 19.95 -13.36
N THR A 125 -1.38 19.14 -14.41
CA THR A 125 -2.50 18.82 -15.30
C THR A 125 -3.61 18.09 -14.53
N TRP A 126 -3.25 17.01 -13.84
CA TRP A 126 -4.20 16.22 -13.06
C TRP A 126 -4.88 17.06 -11.97
N LYS A 127 -4.13 17.89 -11.26
CA LYS A 127 -4.65 18.77 -10.20
C LYS A 127 -5.64 19.77 -10.77
N ALA A 128 -5.31 20.44 -11.88
CA ALA A 128 -6.22 21.40 -12.52
C ALA A 128 -7.54 20.72 -12.94
N GLU A 129 -7.44 19.57 -13.62
CA GLU A 129 -8.62 18.79 -14.03
C GLU A 129 -9.43 18.26 -12.83
N ALA A 130 -8.77 17.82 -11.76
CA ALA A 130 -9.45 17.36 -10.56
C ALA A 130 -10.18 18.49 -9.83
N LEU A 131 -9.57 19.67 -9.73
CA LEU A 131 -10.19 20.84 -9.12
C LEU A 131 -11.42 21.30 -9.92
N GLU A 132 -11.33 21.34 -11.25
CA GLU A 132 -12.48 21.63 -12.12
C GLU A 132 -13.57 20.57 -11.96
N ARG A 133 -13.21 19.28 -12.05
CA ARG A 133 -14.18 18.18 -11.97
C ARG A 133 -14.94 18.13 -10.65
N TYR A 134 -14.30 18.53 -9.56
CA TYR A 134 -14.87 18.45 -8.22
C TYR A 134 -15.18 19.83 -7.62
N GLU A 135 -15.27 20.89 -8.44
CA GLU A 135 -15.45 22.27 -7.97
C GLU A 135 -16.69 22.45 -7.07
N ASP A 136 -17.76 21.70 -7.37
CA ASP A 136 -19.03 21.71 -6.63
C ASP A 136 -19.06 20.75 -5.43
N ASP A 137 -18.00 19.98 -5.19
CA ASP A 137 -17.95 19.07 -4.04
C ASP A 137 -17.79 19.87 -2.73
N HIS A 138 -18.85 19.89 -1.91
CA HIS A 138 -18.86 20.62 -0.64
C HIS A 138 -17.79 20.18 0.37
N ARG A 139 -17.24 18.96 0.27
CA ARG A 139 -16.12 18.52 1.10
C ARG A 139 -14.83 19.13 0.60
N LEU A 140 -14.60 19.15 -0.72
CA LEU A 140 -13.45 19.82 -1.32
C LEU A 140 -13.47 21.32 -1.05
N GLN A 141 -14.60 21.98 -1.28
CA GLN A 141 -14.78 23.42 -1.00
C GLN A 141 -14.45 23.76 0.46
N ARG A 142 -14.88 22.92 1.41
CA ARG A 142 -14.56 23.09 2.83
C ARG A 142 -13.06 22.96 3.11
N VAL A 143 -12.38 22.01 2.49
CA VAL A 143 -10.93 21.84 2.66
C VAL A 143 -10.19 23.04 2.06
N ILE A 144 -10.53 23.49 0.85
CA ILE A 144 -9.90 24.65 0.21
C ILE A 144 -10.05 25.91 1.08
N ALA A 145 -11.25 26.16 1.59
CA ALA A 145 -11.53 27.31 2.46
C ALA A 145 -10.76 27.31 3.78
N MET A 146 -10.14 26.20 4.21
CA MET A 146 -9.27 26.17 5.39
C MET A 146 -7.86 26.74 5.11
N TYR A 147 -7.47 26.88 3.84
CA TYR A 147 -6.12 27.28 3.43
C TYR A 147 -6.07 28.57 2.58
N THR A 148 -7.20 29.24 2.38
CA THR A 148 -7.35 30.60 1.81
C THR A 148 -7.91 31.54 2.86
#